data_AF-A0A4Z0R9A4-F1
#
_entry.id   AF-A0A4Z0R9A4-F1
#
_cell.length_a   1.000
_cell.length_b   1.000
_cell.length_c   1.000
_cell.angle_alpha   90.00
_cell.angle_beta   90.00
_cell.angle_gamma   90.00
#
_symmetry.space_group_name_H-M   'P 1'
#
loop_
_entity.id
_entity.type
_entity.pdbx_description
1 polymer ?
#
loop_
_entity_poly.entity_id
_entity_poly.type
_entity_poly.pdbx_seq_one_letter_code
_entity_poly.pdbx_strand_id
1 'polypeptide(L)'
;MGEIREKLINAYLQGDLLKILCEANLNNIDNRKFIGKEIAILHNEGEIDAIAEFRQFLLNLKGRELRLIRDIFKEALPEINASVASVMDCIKHLATESSNDLARRSLFEPFIKYCEADSRRPEEVLHIVESNNDKMLDFIVPAIIAGSNSELSKYIAIVIALTHHVKQGVRVRAVDALGRINYCNSIPLVADALCALDCVIQSEQDDYLLGTGIKSAFSLYLADKNIENDVANLINVALYHKGELSLHAASEVLAFNTEKISDVLFDIMLDALKFTKSQNKDTLENIGFGLLHLVKTNQEEKAFSFLESLLIQNDGDLSILAVESLIHYMYFDNRQILNELATRWFISKNILLCSAIMDIVGLGYEDDIVLLANTHQIEGQPEGPYLFAARKAIGWLFTNPVSCVSFIVSLIDASSKDEAEQITDLLFDPLLISYPGKVKQYLESILLCQSPKVQSVLNTSLAKLESYHVDLKAAWNIPDLLPSQAQRETHLRLMNRQFTDSFNEAQKSSIVNLICSKSVLLYGRKSINYVHYPNAQIQRMEVPLHSFGHSIEYPSLNNIDPHGLEYMLRVFRAEGCK
;
A
#
# COMPACT_ATOMS: atom_id res chain seq x y z
N MET A 1 1.29 40.73 24.76
CA MET A 1 1.88 41.16 23.48
C MET A 1 3.31 41.67 23.68
N GLY A 2 3.57 42.66 24.54
CA GLY A 2 4.94 43.17 24.79
C GLY A 2 5.97 42.12 25.24
N GLU A 3 5.58 41.14 26.05
CA GLU A 3 6.52 40.17 26.62
C GLU A 3 7.11 39.16 25.60
N ILE A 4 6.38 38.81 24.53
CA ILE A 4 6.89 37.90 23.47
C ILE A 4 7.78 38.69 22.51
N ARG A 5 7.37 39.91 22.15
CA ARG A 5 8.12 40.81 21.28
C ARG A 5 9.52 41.10 21.84
N GLU A 6 9.60 41.52 23.10
CA GLU A 6 10.88 41.77 23.77
C GLU A 6 11.74 40.49 23.87
N LYS A 7 11.12 39.33 24.11
CA LYS A 7 11.84 38.05 24.10
C LYS A 7 12.42 37.72 22.73
N LEU A 8 11.69 37.92 21.64
CA LEU A 8 12.16 37.65 20.28
C LEU A 8 13.31 38.60 19.87
N ILE A 9 13.20 39.89 20.17
CA ILE A 9 14.27 40.87 19.88
C ILE A 9 15.53 40.54 20.68
N ASN A 10 15.40 40.27 21.99
CA ASN A 10 16.55 39.90 22.83
C ASN A 10 17.20 38.59 22.36
N ALA A 11 16.40 37.61 21.92
CA ALA A 11 16.91 36.36 21.36
C ALA A 11 17.68 36.58 20.07
N TYR A 12 17.17 37.45 19.19
CA TYR A 12 17.86 37.82 17.95
C TYR A 12 19.22 38.47 18.23
N LEU A 13 19.26 39.44 19.16
CA LEU A 13 20.52 40.09 19.56
C LEU A 13 21.55 39.13 20.19
N GLN A 14 21.07 38.03 20.79
CA GLN A 14 21.90 36.99 21.40
C GLN A 14 22.26 35.84 20.45
N GLY A 15 21.70 35.80 19.23
CA GLY A 15 21.87 34.70 18.28
C GLY A 15 21.11 33.42 18.65
N ASP A 16 20.12 33.51 19.55
CA ASP A 16 19.34 32.40 20.10
C ASP A 16 17.89 32.37 19.59
N LEU A 17 17.55 33.16 18.57
CA LEU A 17 16.18 33.32 18.05
C LEU A 17 15.50 31.98 17.75
N LEU A 18 16.13 31.11 16.96
CA LEU A 18 15.53 29.82 16.58
C LEU A 18 15.32 28.87 17.76
N LYS A 19 16.16 28.94 18.79
CA LYS A 19 16.02 28.13 20.00
C LYS A 19 14.78 28.54 20.79
N ILE A 20 14.55 29.84 20.95
CA ILE A 20 13.34 30.36 21.60
C ILE A 20 12.10 30.02 20.77
N LEU A 21 12.19 30.04 19.45
CA LEU A 21 11.09 29.61 18.57
C LEU A 21 10.75 28.13 18.75
N CYS A 22 11.74 27.25 18.89
CA CYS A 22 11.53 25.83 19.19
C CYS A 22 10.84 25.63 20.56
N GLU A 23 11.33 26.29 21.60
CA GLU A 23 10.79 26.21 22.96
C GLU A 23 9.35 26.75 23.04
N ALA A 24 9.06 27.85 22.35
CA ALA A 24 7.72 28.44 22.30
C ALA A 24 6.71 27.54 21.57
N ASN A 25 7.16 26.80 20.54
CA ASN A 25 6.31 25.94 19.71
C ASN A 25 6.01 24.57 20.35
N LEU A 26 6.86 24.09 21.26
CA LEU A 26 6.60 22.87 22.04
C LEU A 26 5.43 23.00 23.02
N ASN A 27 5.06 24.24 23.39
CA ASN A 27 4.13 24.51 24.48
C ASN A 27 2.69 24.84 24.04
N ASN A 28 2.41 25.23 22.78
CA ASN A 28 1.03 25.40 22.30
C ASN A 28 0.90 25.57 20.77
N ILE A 29 -0.10 24.93 20.15
CA ILE A 29 -0.35 24.99 18.69
C ILE A 29 -0.86 26.37 18.25
N ASP A 30 -1.73 26.99 19.05
CA ASP A 30 -2.34 28.29 18.73
C ASP A 30 -1.33 29.44 18.76
N ASN A 31 -0.19 29.26 19.43
CA ASN A 31 0.88 30.26 19.46
C ASN A 31 1.63 30.38 18.14
N ARG A 32 1.57 29.38 17.23
CA ARG A 32 2.35 29.38 15.98
C ARG A 32 1.99 30.53 15.05
N LYS A 33 0.69 30.70 14.79
CA LYS A 33 0.19 31.79 13.93
C LYS A 33 0.52 33.15 14.53
N PHE A 34 0.36 33.27 15.84
CA PHE A 34 0.68 34.50 16.56
C PHE A 34 2.18 34.84 16.47
N ILE A 35 3.05 33.86 16.72
CA ILE A 35 4.51 34.02 16.63
C ILE A 35 4.94 34.35 15.20
N GLY A 36 4.39 33.66 14.20
CA GLY A 36 4.66 33.94 12.78
C GLY A 36 4.34 35.38 12.40
N LYS A 37 3.18 35.89 12.83
CA LYS A 37 2.79 37.30 12.62
C LYS A 37 3.73 38.28 13.31
N GLU A 38 4.07 38.03 14.58
CA GLU A 38 4.99 38.92 15.30
C GLU A 38 6.38 38.96 14.65
N ILE A 39 6.87 37.83 14.14
CA ILE A 39 8.13 37.76 13.37
C ILE A 39 8.04 38.62 12.11
N ALA A 40 6.94 38.52 11.36
CA ALA A 40 6.74 39.33 10.16
C ALA A 40 6.72 40.84 10.50
N ILE A 41 6.02 41.23 11.57
CA ILE A 41 5.99 42.61 12.07
C ILE A 41 7.40 43.11 12.42
N LEU A 42 8.12 42.36 13.26
CA LEU A 42 9.47 42.72 13.68
C LEU A 42 10.44 42.81 12.51
N HIS A 43 10.28 41.95 11.51
CA HIS A 43 11.07 42.02 10.29
C HIS A 43 10.79 43.28 9.48
N ASN A 44 9.51 43.59 9.30
CA ASN A 44 9.07 44.76 8.53
C ASN A 44 9.44 46.08 9.22
N GLU A 45 9.56 46.08 10.54
CA GLU A 45 10.04 47.22 11.34
C GLU A 45 11.58 47.34 11.36
N GLY A 46 12.30 46.33 10.86
CA GLY A 46 13.77 46.28 10.84
C GLY A 46 14.42 45.87 12.17
N GLU A 47 13.63 45.39 13.13
CA GLU A 47 14.11 44.93 14.44
C GLU A 47 14.77 43.54 14.36
N ILE A 48 14.39 42.73 13.37
CA ILE A 48 15.02 41.43 13.07
C ILE A 48 15.16 41.22 11.56
N ASP A 49 16.22 40.55 11.11
CA ASP A 49 16.28 40.04 9.73
C ASP A 49 15.82 38.58 9.69
N ALA A 50 14.51 38.35 9.73
CA ALA A 50 13.93 37.01 9.68
C ALA A 50 14.45 36.20 8.46
N ILE A 51 14.54 36.80 7.27
CA ILE A 51 14.98 36.09 6.07
C ILE A 51 16.43 35.63 6.20
N ALA A 52 17.33 36.45 6.73
CA ALA A 52 18.71 36.05 7.00
C ALA A 52 18.80 34.98 8.09
N GLU A 53 18.03 35.09 9.18
CA GLU A 53 18.04 34.14 10.30
C GLU A 53 17.58 32.74 9.89
N PHE A 54 16.43 32.65 9.21
CA PHE A 54 15.93 31.37 8.70
C PHE A 54 16.86 30.77 7.65
N ARG A 55 17.68 31.59 6.97
CA ARG A 55 18.68 31.11 6.02
C ARG A 55 19.97 30.63 6.70
N GLN A 56 20.48 31.31 7.73
CA GLN A 56 21.81 31.02 8.30
C GLN A 56 21.83 29.83 9.27
N PHE A 57 20.77 29.61 10.06
CA PHE A 57 20.86 28.74 11.24
C PHE A 57 20.32 27.31 11.08
N LEU A 58 19.97 26.89 9.87
CA LEU A 58 19.41 25.55 9.63
C LEU A 58 20.44 24.45 9.36
N LEU A 59 21.72 24.80 9.24
CA LEU A 59 22.81 23.83 9.05
C LEU A 59 22.99 22.86 10.24
N ASN A 60 22.45 23.20 11.42
CA ASN A 60 22.68 22.46 12.68
C ASN A 60 21.43 21.78 13.26
N LEU A 61 20.24 21.95 12.66
CA LEU A 61 18.97 21.46 13.22
C LEU A 61 18.46 20.23 12.46
N LYS A 62 18.02 19.19 13.19
CA LYS A 62 17.52 17.93 12.60
C LYS A 62 16.18 17.50 13.20
N GLY A 63 15.39 16.77 12.41
CA GLY A 63 14.17 16.11 12.89
C GLY A 63 13.05 17.08 13.28
N ARG A 64 12.55 16.97 14.52
CA ARG A 64 11.34 17.68 14.98
C ARG A 64 11.51 19.20 15.03
N GLU A 65 12.69 19.69 15.40
CA GLU A 65 12.98 21.13 15.54
C GLU A 65 12.94 21.85 14.19
N LEU A 66 13.54 21.25 13.16
CA LEU A 66 13.48 21.74 11.78
C LEU A 66 12.04 21.88 11.28
N ARG A 67 11.16 20.91 11.61
CA ARG A 67 9.74 20.96 11.24
C ARG A 67 9.02 22.12 11.93
N LEU A 68 9.26 22.31 13.23
CA LEU A 68 8.61 23.37 14.03
C LEU A 68 9.01 24.78 13.54
N ILE A 69 10.30 24.98 13.25
CA ILE A 69 10.81 26.26 12.73
C ILE A 69 10.26 26.54 11.32
N ARG A 70 10.22 25.54 10.44
CA ARG A 70 9.59 25.67 9.11
C ARG A 70 8.12 26.06 9.24
N ASP A 71 7.39 25.46 10.16
CA ASP A 71 5.96 25.78 10.34
C ASP A 71 5.75 27.23 10.82
N ILE A 72 6.65 27.78 11.65
CA ILE A 72 6.60 29.21 12.03
C ILE A 72 6.91 30.10 10.82
N PHE A 73 7.93 29.75 10.02
CA PHE A 73 8.27 30.50 8.82
C PHE A 73 7.11 30.53 7.81
N LYS A 74 6.39 29.42 7.64
CA LYS A 74 5.17 29.36 6.79
C LYS A 74 4.11 30.37 7.21
N GLU A 75 3.95 30.61 8.50
CA GLU A 75 2.97 31.58 9.01
C GLU A 75 3.47 33.02 8.88
N ALA A 76 4.78 33.28 8.98
CA ALA A 76 5.36 34.62 8.83
C ALA A 76 5.46 35.07 7.36
N LEU A 77 5.83 34.15 6.46
CA LEU A 77 6.20 34.45 5.07
C LEU A 77 5.18 35.32 4.30
N PRO A 78 3.85 35.08 4.37
CA PRO A 78 2.88 35.88 3.62
C PRO A 78 2.89 37.38 3.96
N GLU A 79 3.28 37.73 5.20
CA GLU A 79 3.22 39.11 5.72
C GLU A 79 4.60 39.81 5.70
N ILE A 80 5.67 39.10 5.29
CA ILE A 80 7.03 39.65 5.23
C ILE A 80 7.19 40.63 4.05
N ASN A 81 7.85 41.76 4.33
CA ASN A 81 8.27 42.76 3.35
C ASN A 81 9.78 42.64 3.10
N ALA A 82 10.15 41.69 2.25
CA ALA A 82 11.52 41.46 1.78
C ALA A 82 11.56 41.43 0.24
N SER A 83 12.76 41.53 -0.34
CA SER A 83 12.93 41.40 -1.79
C SER A 83 12.65 39.98 -2.27
N VAL A 84 12.07 39.84 -3.46
CA VAL A 84 11.69 38.53 -4.03
C VAL A 84 12.91 37.60 -4.12
N ALA A 85 14.05 38.13 -4.57
CA ALA A 85 15.30 37.37 -4.66
C ALA A 85 15.74 36.77 -3.30
N SER A 86 15.69 37.56 -2.22
CA SER A 86 16.09 37.09 -0.88
C SER A 86 15.16 36.00 -0.35
N VAL A 87 13.85 36.12 -0.62
CA VAL A 87 12.84 35.15 -0.22
C VAL A 87 12.98 33.84 -1.02
N MET A 88 13.17 33.94 -2.34
CA MET A 88 13.41 32.77 -3.20
C MET A 88 14.67 32.02 -2.78
N ASP A 89 15.77 32.72 -2.54
CA ASP A 89 17.02 32.12 -2.06
C ASP A 89 16.83 31.41 -0.71
N CYS A 90 16.09 32.03 0.22
CA CYS A 90 15.76 31.43 1.50
C CYS A 90 14.93 30.16 1.32
N ILE A 91 13.79 30.21 0.62
CA ILE A 91 12.92 29.04 0.40
C ILE A 91 13.68 27.92 -0.30
N LYS A 92 14.50 28.23 -1.30
CA LYS A 92 15.31 27.24 -1.97
C LYS A 92 16.26 26.55 -1.00
N HIS A 93 16.94 27.33 -0.16
CA HIS A 93 17.82 26.78 0.87
C HIS A 93 17.04 25.86 1.83
N LEU A 94 15.86 26.31 2.31
CA LEU A 94 14.96 25.54 3.17
C LEU A 94 14.50 24.22 2.52
N ALA A 95 14.27 24.22 1.21
CA ALA A 95 13.84 23.05 0.45
C ALA A 95 15.00 22.05 0.22
N THR A 96 16.22 22.52 -0.06
CA THR A 96 17.39 21.62 -0.24
C THR A 96 17.77 20.84 1.02
N GLU A 97 17.58 21.43 2.20
CA GLU A 97 17.82 20.79 3.51
C GLU A 97 16.74 19.74 3.87
N SER A 98 15.71 19.57 3.04
CA SER A 98 14.68 18.53 3.21
C SER A 98 14.99 17.33 2.31
N SER A 99 15.13 16.14 2.90
CA SER A 99 15.22 14.88 2.14
C SER A 99 13.86 14.40 1.61
N ASN A 100 12.75 15.00 2.07
CA ASN A 100 11.39 14.62 1.69
C ASN A 100 10.75 15.71 0.80
N ASP A 101 10.28 15.33 -0.39
CA ASP A 101 9.64 16.20 -1.38
C ASP A 101 8.32 16.81 -0.89
N LEU A 102 7.55 16.12 -0.03
CA LEU A 102 6.35 16.68 0.61
C LEU A 102 6.67 17.90 1.48
N ALA A 103 7.80 17.85 2.19
CA ALA A 103 8.25 18.97 3.02
C ALA A 103 8.80 20.13 2.17
N ARG A 104 9.37 19.87 0.98
CA ARG A 104 9.75 20.92 0.02
C ARG A 104 8.53 21.67 -0.53
N ARG A 105 7.49 20.94 -0.94
CA ARG A 105 6.26 21.53 -1.48
C ARG A 105 5.48 22.36 -0.46
N SER A 106 5.62 22.05 0.84
CA SER A 106 4.91 22.74 1.92
C SER A 106 5.25 24.23 2.09
N LEU A 107 6.32 24.74 1.46
CA LEU A 107 6.71 26.16 1.50
C LEU A 107 6.17 26.97 0.33
N PHE A 108 5.72 26.33 -0.75
CA PHE A 108 5.23 27.04 -1.93
C PHE A 108 3.84 27.66 -1.73
N GLU A 109 2.98 27.06 -0.90
CA GLU A 109 1.67 27.66 -0.57
C GLU A 109 1.80 29.02 0.14
N PRO A 110 2.58 29.17 1.22
CA PRO A 110 2.84 30.48 1.81
C PRO A 110 3.57 31.44 0.87
N PHE A 111 4.42 30.93 -0.02
CA PHE A 111 5.09 31.76 -1.02
C PHE A 111 4.12 32.33 -2.07
N ILE A 112 3.10 31.56 -2.49
CA ILE A 112 2.02 32.06 -3.35
C ILE A 112 1.36 33.28 -2.68
N LYS A 113 1.01 33.18 -1.40
CA LYS A 113 0.41 34.29 -0.64
C LYS A 113 1.35 35.50 -0.49
N TYR A 114 2.65 35.26 -0.30
CA TYR A 114 3.65 36.34 -0.32
C TYR A 114 3.66 37.05 -1.68
N CYS A 115 3.60 36.33 -2.79
CA CYS A 115 3.53 36.92 -4.12
C CYS A 115 2.21 37.67 -4.36
N GLU A 116 1.08 37.18 -3.83
CA GLU A 116 -0.23 37.83 -3.93
C GLU A 116 -0.30 39.18 -3.20
N ALA A 117 0.53 39.38 -2.17
CA ALA A 117 0.53 40.61 -1.37
C ALA A 117 1.02 41.86 -2.14
N ASP A 118 1.74 41.70 -3.26
CA ASP A 118 2.15 42.79 -4.16
C ASP A 118 2.13 42.29 -5.60
N SER A 119 1.29 42.90 -6.45
CA SER A 119 1.05 42.46 -7.83
C SER A 119 2.29 42.47 -8.74
N ARG A 120 3.38 43.12 -8.32
CA ARG A 120 4.66 43.13 -9.04
C ARG A 120 5.53 41.90 -8.75
N ARG A 121 5.34 41.25 -7.60
CA ARG A 121 6.17 40.12 -7.15
C ARG A 121 6.15 38.93 -8.09
N PRO A 122 5.00 38.47 -8.64
CA PRO A 122 5.03 37.32 -9.53
C PRO A 122 5.80 37.58 -10.84
N GLU A 123 5.74 38.79 -11.39
CA GLU A 123 6.56 39.18 -12.57
C GLU A 123 8.05 39.22 -12.22
N GLU A 124 8.40 39.79 -11.06
CA GLU A 124 9.77 39.81 -10.57
C GLU A 124 10.33 38.38 -10.40
N VAL A 125 9.53 37.44 -9.88
CA VAL A 125 9.90 36.02 -9.81
C VAL A 125 10.23 35.47 -11.19
N LEU A 126 9.36 35.67 -12.18
CA LEU A 126 9.57 35.13 -13.53
C LEU A 126 10.84 35.71 -14.18
N HIS A 127 11.10 37.02 -14.01
CA HIS A 127 12.32 37.67 -14.49
C HIS A 127 13.59 37.11 -13.81
N ILE A 128 13.53 36.88 -12.50
CA ILE A 128 14.64 36.25 -11.76
C ILE A 128 14.90 34.83 -12.27
N VAL A 129 13.84 34.05 -12.52
CA VAL A 129 13.98 32.67 -13.03
C VAL A 129 14.63 32.65 -14.42
N GLU A 130 14.21 33.54 -15.32
CA GLU A 130 14.78 33.67 -16.67
C GLU A 130 16.28 33.97 -16.62
N SER A 131 16.71 34.79 -15.65
CA SER A 131 18.09 35.22 -15.47
C SER A 131 19.02 34.21 -14.78
N ASN A 132 18.51 33.11 -14.20
CA ASN A 132 19.26 32.31 -13.19
C ASN A 132 19.58 30.85 -13.59
N ASN A 133 20.01 30.60 -14.83
CA ASN A 133 20.57 29.31 -15.31
C ASN A 133 19.90 28.04 -14.71
N ASP A 134 18.57 27.96 -14.75
CA ASP A 134 17.74 26.81 -14.36
C ASP A 134 17.74 26.44 -12.86
N LYS A 135 18.36 27.26 -12.01
CA LYS A 135 18.46 27.01 -10.57
C LYS A 135 17.17 27.33 -9.80
N MET A 136 16.23 28.05 -10.39
CA MET A 136 15.04 28.58 -9.72
C MET A 136 13.72 28.17 -10.40
N LEU A 137 13.73 27.16 -11.27
CA LEU A 137 12.56 26.79 -12.06
C LEU A 137 11.32 26.41 -11.22
N ASP A 138 11.50 25.89 -10.01
CA ASP A 138 10.39 25.48 -9.15
C ASP A 138 9.51 26.65 -8.67
N PHE A 139 9.98 27.89 -8.83
CA PHE A 139 9.21 29.10 -8.51
C PHE A 139 8.29 29.57 -9.64
N ILE A 140 8.37 28.98 -10.84
CA ILE A 140 7.48 29.34 -11.97
C ILE A 140 6.02 29.08 -11.59
N VAL A 141 5.70 27.85 -11.14
CA VAL A 141 4.34 27.45 -10.81
C VAL A 141 3.69 28.36 -9.75
N PRO A 142 4.31 28.59 -8.57
CA PRO A 142 3.70 29.46 -7.57
C PRO A 142 3.58 30.93 -8.02
N ALA A 143 4.51 31.44 -8.84
CA ALA A 143 4.38 32.78 -9.40
C ALA A 143 3.18 32.89 -10.36
N ILE A 144 3.01 31.91 -11.26
CA ILE A 144 1.88 31.88 -12.18
C ILE A 144 0.55 31.78 -11.42
N ILE A 145 0.46 30.92 -10.39
CA ILE A 145 -0.75 30.80 -9.56
C ILE A 145 -1.05 32.14 -8.88
N ALA A 146 -0.07 32.73 -8.17
CA ALA A 146 -0.26 34.00 -7.46
C ALA A 146 -0.72 35.12 -8.40
N GLY A 147 -0.07 35.25 -9.57
CA GLY A 147 -0.43 36.25 -10.56
C GLY A 147 -1.81 36.02 -11.20
N SER A 148 -2.18 34.76 -11.44
CA SER A 148 -3.48 34.41 -12.01
C SER A 148 -4.66 34.74 -11.09
N ASN A 149 -4.42 34.78 -9.77
CA ASN A 149 -5.44 35.16 -8.79
C ASN A 149 -5.81 36.65 -8.87
N SER A 150 -4.92 37.51 -9.40
CA SER A 150 -5.20 38.93 -9.64
C SER A 150 -5.52 39.26 -11.10
N GLU A 151 -4.81 38.64 -12.05
CA GLU A 151 -4.90 38.95 -13.49
C GLU A 151 -4.96 37.66 -14.33
N LEU A 152 -6.06 36.89 -14.21
CA LEU A 152 -6.22 35.56 -14.81
C LEU A 152 -5.81 35.49 -16.29
N SER A 153 -6.40 36.31 -17.16
CA SER A 153 -6.15 36.24 -18.62
C SER A 153 -4.69 36.54 -18.99
N LYS A 154 -4.02 37.45 -18.26
CA LYS A 154 -2.62 37.80 -18.50
C LYS A 154 -1.71 36.62 -18.16
N TYR A 155 -1.90 36.00 -16.99
CA TYR A 155 -1.05 34.91 -16.55
C TYR A 155 -1.31 33.60 -17.31
N ILE A 156 -2.53 33.41 -17.84
CA ILE A 156 -2.81 32.34 -18.81
C ILE A 156 -2.03 32.57 -20.11
N ALA A 157 -2.03 33.78 -20.66
CA ALA A 157 -1.22 34.07 -21.85
C ALA A 157 0.28 33.85 -21.61
N ILE A 158 0.78 34.24 -20.43
CA ILE A 158 2.18 34.00 -20.04
C ILE A 158 2.48 32.50 -19.97
N VAL A 159 1.66 31.71 -19.27
CA VAL A 159 1.94 30.27 -19.11
C VAL A 159 1.83 29.52 -20.45
N ILE A 160 0.91 29.89 -21.34
CA ILE A 160 0.81 29.33 -22.70
C ILE A 160 2.07 29.67 -23.52
N ALA A 161 2.65 30.86 -23.36
CA ALA A 161 3.93 31.16 -24.00
C ALA A 161 5.06 30.29 -23.43
N LEU A 162 5.07 30.04 -22.11
CA LEU A 162 6.07 29.21 -21.45
C LEU A 162 5.98 27.73 -21.82
N THR A 163 4.82 27.21 -22.24
CA THR A 163 4.73 25.82 -22.72
C THR A 163 5.53 25.57 -24.00
N HIS A 164 5.87 26.62 -24.76
CA HIS A 164 6.68 26.56 -25.97
C HIS A 164 8.15 26.95 -25.73
N HIS A 165 8.56 27.09 -24.47
CA HIS A 165 9.90 27.53 -24.12
C HIS A 165 10.96 26.50 -24.55
N VAL A 166 12.15 26.95 -24.98
CA VAL A 166 13.23 26.09 -25.48
C VAL A 166 13.70 25.06 -24.44
N LYS A 167 13.64 25.43 -23.16
CA LYS A 167 14.05 24.55 -22.05
C LYS A 167 12.91 23.68 -21.57
N GLN A 168 13.12 22.37 -21.59
CA GLN A 168 12.16 21.36 -21.10
C GLN A 168 11.73 21.60 -19.65
N GLY A 169 12.67 21.95 -18.77
CA GLY A 169 12.36 22.22 -17.37
C GLY A 169 11.30 23.32 -17.20
N VAL A 170 11.33 24.37 -18.02
CA VAL A 170 10.32 25.44 -18.04
C VAL A 170 8.99 24.92 -18.57
N ARG A 171 8.99 24.17 -19.68
CA ARG A 171 7.77 23.59 -20.26
C ARG A 171 7.02 22.72 -19.26
N VAL A 172 7.72 21.86 -18.51
CA VAL A 172 7.07 21.01 -17.50
C VAL A 172 6.40 21.84 -16.40
N ARG A 173 7.05 22.91 -15.90
CA ARG A 173 6.41 23.79 -14.90
C ARG A 173 5.25 24.60 -15.49
N ALA A 174 5.34 24.99 -16.77
CA ALA A 174 4.24 25.65 -17.44
C ALA A 174 3.01 24.73 -17.57
N VAL A 175 3.23 23.46 -17.94
CA VAL A 175 2.19 22.43 -17.99
C VAL A 175 1.58 22.20 -16.60
N ASP A 176 2.39 22.01 -15.55
CA ASP A 176 1.89 21.88 -14.16
C ASP A 176 1.06 23.11 -13.74
N ALA A 177 1.53 24.32 -14.09
CA ALA A 177 0.82 25.55 -13.77
C ALA A 177 -0.54 25.64 -14.48
N LEU A 178 -0.65 25.22 -15.75
CA LEU A 178 -1.94 25.17 -16.47
C LEU A 178 -2.98 24.33 -15.71
N GLY A 179 -2.58 23.20 -15.13
CA GLY A 179 -3.47 22.37 -14.32
C GLY A 179 -3.86 22.97 -12.97
N ARG A 180 -3.06 23.90 -12.43
CA ARG A 180 -3.20 24.40 -11.05
C ARG A 180 -3.78 25.80 -10.93
N ILE A 181 -3.92 26.52 -12.04
CA ILE A 181 -4.60 27.82 -12.10
C ILE A 181 -6.09 27.64 -11.72
N ASN A 182 -6.63 28.56 -10.93
CA ASN A 182 -8.06 28.64 -10.70
C ASN A 182 -8.72 29.43 -11.84
N TYR A 183 -9.40 28.73 -12.74
CA TYR A 183 -10.04 29.33 -13.91
C TYR A 183 -11.34 30.10 -13.60
N CYS A 184 -11.82 30.10 -12.34
CA CYS A 184 -13.05 30.79 -11.93
C CYS A 184 -14.26 30.45 -12.83
N ASN A 185 -14.33 29.22 -13.32
CA ASN A 185 -15.33 28.72 -14.28
C ASN A 185 -15.35 29.45 -15.66
N SER A 186 -14.23 30.04 -16.07
CA SER A 186 -14.08 30.69 -17.38
C SER A 186 -13.83 29.66 -18.49
N ILE A 187 -14.92 29.17 -19.11
CA ILE A 187 -14.88 28.18 -20.20
C ILE A 187 -13.91 28.53 -21.32
N PRO A 188 -13.87 29.78 -21.86
CA PRO A 188 -12.95 30.11 -22.95
C PRO A 188 -11.47 29.94 -22.57
N LEU A 189 -11.12 30.29 -21.33
CA LEU A 189 -9.74 30.20 -20.85
C LEU A 189 -9.31 28.77 -20.55
N VAL A 190 -10.26 27.91 -20.13
CA VAL A 190 -10.02 26.47 -20.01
C VAL A 190 -9.76 25.86 -21.39
N ALA A 191 -10.52 26.27 -22.41
CA ALA A 191 -10.31 25.81 -23.78
C ALA A 191 -8.94 26.24 -24.33
N ASP A 192 -8.52 27.50 -24.10
CA ASP A 192 -7.19 27.98 -24.49
C ASP A 192 -6.07 27.18 -23.82
N ALA A 193 -6.21 26.90 -22.52
CA ALA A 193 -5.28 26.08 -21.75
C ALA A 193 -5.22 24.64 -22.29
N LEU A 194 -6.35 24.05 -22.63
CA LEU A 194 -6.44 22.70 -23.18
C LEU A 194 -5.78 22.62 -24.57
N CYS A 195 -6.03 23.59 -25.45
CA CYS A 195 -5.36 23.67 -26.76
C CYS A 195 -3.84 23.76 -26.62
N ALA A 196 -3.35 24.58 -25.67
CA ALA A 196 -1.93 24.68 -25.40
C ALA A 196 -1.36 23.36 -24.87
N LEU A 197 -2.09 22.64 -24.02
CA LEU A 197 -1.68 21.35 -23.49
C LEU A 197 -1.65 20.26 -24.57
N ASP A 198 -2.65 20.20 -25.43
CA ASP A 198 -2.71 19.26 -26.56
C ASP A 198 -1.49 19.47 -27.48
N CYS A 199 -1.20 20.71 -27.88
CA CYS A 199 -0.03 21.02 -28.71
C CYS A 199 1.29 20.50 -28.12
N VAL A 200 1.47 20.60 -26.80
CA VAL A 200 2.67 20.09 -26.12
C VAL A 200 2.69 18.57 -26.12
N ILE A 201 1.59 17.91 -25.75
CA ILE A 201 1.52 16.45 -25.63
C ILE A 201 1.68 15.75 -26.98
N GLN A 202 1.17 16.35 -28.07
CA GLN A 202 1.36 15.81 -29.42
C GLN A 202 2.80 15.94 -29.93
N SER A 203 3.56 16.93 -29.44
CA SER A 203 4.91 17.23 -29.94
C SER A 203 6.04 16.67 -29.08
N GLU A 204 5.74 16.19 -27.87
CA GLU A 204 6.72 15.72 -26.90
C GLU A 204 6.73 14.20 -26.74
N GLN A 205 7.87 13.68 -26.30
CA GLN A 205 8.08 12.25 -26.03
C GLN A 205 8.62 12.01 -24.61
N ASP A 206 8.84 13.07 -23.84
CA ASP A 206 9.36 12.99 -22.49
C ASP A 206 8.29 12.54 -21.50
N ASP A 207 8.52 11.39 -20.87
CA ASP A 207 7.56 10.76 -19.97
C ASP A 207 7.22 11.61 -18.73
N TYR A 208 8.17 12.41 -18.23
CA TYR A 208 7.92 13.30 -17.11
C TYR A 208 6.95 14.43 -17.48
N LEU A 209 7.14 15.02 -18.66
CA LEU A 209 6.21 16.02 -19.21
C LEU A 209 4.84 15.39 -19.46
N LEU A 210 4.77 14.21 -20.09
CA LEU A 210 3.52 13.51 -20.39
C LEU A 210 2.73 13.19 -19.10
N GLY A 211 3.40 12.67 -18.06
CA GLY A 211 2.79 12.45 -16.76
C GLY A 211 2.27 13.73 -16.09
N THR A 212 3.01 14.84 -16.20
CA THR A 212 2.54 16.15 -15.74
C THR A 212 1.33 16.62 -16.55
N GLY A 213 1.33 16.34 -17.85
CA GLY A 213 0.23 16.62 -18.77
C GLY A 213 -1.05 15.89 -18.38
N ILE A 214 -0.99 14.61 -18.00
CA ILE A 214 -2.15 13.83 -17.55
C ILE A 214 -2.82 14.49 -16.34
N LYS A 215 -2.04 14.85 -15.31
CA LYS A 215 -2.58 15.53 -14.11
C LYS A 215 -3.21 16.88 -14.44
N SER A 216 -2.59 17.62 -15.35
CA SER A 216 -3.05 18.95 -15.76
C SER A 216 -4.33 18.86 -16.58
N ALA A 217 -4.41 17.92 -17.53
CA ALA A 217 -5.60 17.66 -18.33
C ALA A 217 -6.78 17.23 -17.45
N PHE A 218 -6.55 16.35 -16.48
CA PHE A 218 -7.59 15.97 -15.52
C PHE A 218 -8.05 17.16 -14.66
N SER A 219 -7.13 18.04 -14.25
CA SER A 219 -7.48 19.23 -13.48
C SER A 219 -8.30 20.23 -14.31
N LEU A 220 -8.02 20.37 -15.60
CA LEU A 220 -8.84 21.15 -16.54
C LEU A 220 -10.23 20.54 -16.72
N TYR A 221 -10.33 19.21 -16.82
CA TYR A 221 -11.63 18.50 -16.81
C TYR A 221 -12.46 18.79 -15.55
N LEU A 222 -11.81 18.90 -14.38
CA LEU A 222 -12.52 19.30 -13.16
C LEU A 222 -13.03 20.75 -13.21
N ALA A 223 -12.35 21.63 -13.95
CA ALA A 223 -12.76 23.02 -14.14
C ALA A 223 -13.89 23.17 -15.18
N ASP A 224 -13.90 22.35 -16.23
CA ASP A 224 -14.99 22.24 -17.19
C ASP A 224 -15.23 20.78 -17.59
N LYS A 225 -16.36 20.20 -17.18
CA LYS A 225 -16.67 18.81 -17.51
C LYS A 225 -17.04 18.60 -18.98
N ASN A 226 -17.34 19.66 -19.73
CA ASN A 226 -17.77 19.54 -21.14
C ASN A 226 -16.63 19.15 -22.09
N ILE A 227 -15.37 19.32 -21.67
CA ILE A 227 -14.16 18.97 -22.46
C ILE A 227 -13.71 17.51 -22.25
N GLU A 228 -14.56 16.65 -21.69
CA GLU A 228 -14.24 15.24 -21.38
C GLU A 228 -13.63 14.48 -22.56
N ASN A 229 -14.23 14.58 -23.75
CA ASN A 229 -13.76 13.85 -24.93
C ASN A 229 -12.35 14.31 -25.36
N ASP A 230 -12.07 15.60 -25.27
CA ASP A 230 -10.77 16.16 -25.65
C ASP A 230 -9.70 15.75 -24.61
N VAL A 231 -10.04 15.79 -23.33
CA VAL A 231 -9.18 15.32 -22.23
C VAL A 231 -8.92 13.82 -22.34
N ALA A 232 -9.94 13.03 -22.67
CA ALA A 232 -9.81 11.58 -22.88
C ALA A 232 -8.82 11.27 -24.01
N ASN A 233 -8.95 11.94 -25.16
CA ASN A 233 -8.03 11.78 -26.29
C ASN A 233 -6.59 12.14 -25.89
N LEU A 234 -6.42 13.26 -25.20
CA LEU A 234 -5.12 13.76 -24.77
C LEU A 234 -4.45 12.81 -23.77
N ILE A 235 -5.18 12.31 -22.77
CA ILE A 235 -4.67 11.33 -21.80
C ILE A 235 -4.30 10.02 -22.50
N ASN A 236 -5.08 9.58 -23.47
CA ASN A 236 -4.77 8.39 -24.26
C ASN A 236 -3.47 8.56 -25.06
N VAL A 237 -3.25 9.73 -25.68
CA VAL A 237 -1.99 10.04 -26.37
C VAL A 237 -0.81 10.05 -25.39
N ALA A 238 -0.96 10.71 -24.24
CA ALA A 238 0.09 10.74 -23.21
C ALA A 238 0.46 9.35 -22.67
N LEU A 239 -0.52 8.43 -22.62
CA LEU A 239 -0.33 7.06 -22.15
C LEU A 239 0.12 6.08 -23.25
N TYR A 240 0.24 6.52 -24.51
CA TYR A 240 0.54 5.64 -25.65
C TYR A 240 1.81 4.79 -25.46
N HIS A 241 2.88 5.41 -24.95
CA HIS A 241 4.16 4.74 -24.70
C HIS A 241 4.26 4.03 -23.35
N LYS A 242 3.26 4.18 -22.47
CA LYS A 242 3.19 3.51 -21.17
C LYS A 242 4.45 3.74 -20.32
N GLY A 243 4.97 4.95 -20.35
CA GLY A 243 6.13 5.33 -19.55
C GLY A 243 5.81 5.32 -18.06
N GLU A 244 6.83 5.06 -17.23
CA GLU A 244 6.65 4.80 -15.79
C GLU A 244 6.08 6.01 -15.04
N LEU A 245 6.47 7.23 -15.40
CA LEU A 245 5.98 8.47 -14.80
C LEU A 245 4.56 8.81 -15.29
N SER A 246 4.24 8.54 -16.55
CA SER A 246 2.88 8.70 -17.08
C SER A 246 1.90 7.72 -16.43
N LEU A 247 2.30 6.45 -16.27
CA LEU A 247 1.52 5.45 -15.54
C LEU A 247 1.37 5.85 -14.06
N HIS A 248 2.44 6.31 -13.42
CA HIS A 248 2.34 6.80 -12.04
C HIS A 248 1.34 7.96 -11.92
N ALA A 249 1.40 8.94 -12.81
CA ALA A 249 0.46 10.06 -12.83
C ALA A 249 -1.00 9.61 -13.01
N ALA A 250 -1.27 8.68 -13.92
CA ALA A 250 -2.61 8.10 -14.10
C ALA A 250 -3.08 7.37 -12.83
N SER A 251 -2.19 6.61 -12.17
CA SER A 251 -2.51 5.92 -10.92
C SER A 251 -2.87 6.89 -9.79
N GLU A 252 -2.15 8.02 -9.66
CA GLU A 252 -2.46 9.04 -8.66
C GLU A 252 -3.82 9.70 -8.91
N VAL A 253 -4.14 9.97 -10.18
CA VAL A 253 -5.47 10.51 -10.54
C VAL A 253 -6.56 9.54 -10.12
N LEU A 254 -6.41 8.25 -10.43
CA LEU A 254 -7.37 7.22 -10.00
C LEU A 254 -7.46 7.11 -8.48
N ALA A 255 -6.34 7.05 -7.76
CA ALA A 255 -6.32 6.83 -6.32
C ALA A 255 -6.99 7.96 -5.53
N PHE A 256 -6.77 9.22 -5.93
CA PHE A 256 -7.14 10.39 -5.12
C PHE A 256 -8.36 11.17 -5.65
N ASN A 257 -8.92 10.80 -6.80
CA ASN A 257 -10.06 11.50 -7.41
C ASN A 257 -11.20 10.58 -7.85
N THR A 258 -11.33 9.42 -7.21
CA THR A 258 -12.31 8.37 -7.51
C THR A 258 -13.75 8.87 -7.65
N GLU A 259 -14.20 9.80 -6.79
CA GLU A 259 -15.57 10.34 -6.83
C GLU A 259 -15.79 11.40 -7.93
N LYS A 260 -14.72 11.91 -8.54
CA LYS A 260 -14.77 13.05 -9.47
C LYS A 260 -14.48 12.66 -10.92
N ILE A 261 -13.81 11.54 -11.13
CA ILE A 261 -13.49 10.98 -12.44
C ILE A 261 -14.72 10.33 -13.07
N SER A 262 -14.88 10.49 -14.38
CA SER A 262 -15.92 9.78 -15.13
C SER A 262 -15.49 8.38 -15.53
N ASP A 263 -16.45 7.52 -15.86
CA ASP A 263 -16.19 6.15 -16.31
C ASP A 263 -15.27 6.11 -17.54
N VAL A 264 -15.42 7.05 -18.48
CA VAL A 264 -14.60 7.13 -19.70
C VAL A 264 -13.12 7.35 -19.37
N LEU A 265 -12.82 8.36 -18.53
CA LEU A 265 -11.45 8.66 -18.14
C LEU A 265 -10.86 7.54 -17.27
N PHE A 266 -11.70 6.96 -16.41
CA PHE A 266 -11.33 5.84 -15.57
C PHE A 266 -10.91 4.62 -16.40
N ASP A 267 -11.68 4.29 -17.45
CA ASP A 267 -11.40 3.17 -18.36
C ASP A 267 -10.09 3.34 -19.13
N ILE A 268 -9.83 4.54 -19.65
CA ILE A 268 -8.59 4.85 -20.37
C ILE A 268 -7.37 4.65 -19.46
N MET A 269 -7.43 5.18 -18.23
CA MET A 269 -6.34 5.04 -17.28
C MET A 269 -6.14 3.59 -16.85
N LEU A 270 -7.23 2.87 -16.53
CA LEU A 270 -7.13 1.45 -16.20
C LEU A 270 -6.53 0.63 -17.34
N ASP A 271 -6.90 0.87 -18.59
CA ASP A 271 -6.35 0.07 -19.69
C ASP A 271 -4.83 0.22 -19.82
N ALA A 272 -4.32 1.44 -19.62
CA ALA A 272 -2.88 1.70 -19.61
C ALA A 272 -2.18 1.10 -18.38
N LEU A 273 -2.81 1.13 -17.20
CA LEU A 273 -2.19 0.69 -15.95
C LEU A 273 -1.96 -0.81 -15.83
N LYS A 274 -2.60 -1.63 -16.68
CA LYS A 274 -2.32 -3.07 -16.76
C LYS A 274 -0.85 -3.38 -17.07
N PHE A 275 -0.14 -2.45 -17.72
CA PHE A 275 1.26 -2.56 -18.10
C PHE A 275 2.24 -2.10 -16.99
N THR A 276 1.75 -1.84 -15.78
CA THR A 276 2.59 -1.45 -14.65
C THR A 276 3.51 -2.60 -14.22
N LYS A 277 4.81 -2.32 -14.12
CA LYS A 277 5.83 -3.30 -13.70
C LYS A 277 5.84 -3.50 -12.18
N SER A 278 6.27 -4.68 -11.74
CA SER A 278 6.34 -5.06 -10.32
C SER A 278 7.26 -4.20 -9.44
N GLN A 279 8.22 -3.47 -10.02
CA GLN A 279 9.11 -2.59 -9.27
C GLN A 279 8.43 -1.28 -8.81
N ASN A 280 7.34 -0.87 -9.46
CA ASN A 280 6.67 0.41 -9.22
C ASN A 280 5.63 0.31 -8.10
N LYS A 281 6.12 0.06 -6.87
CA LYS A 281 5.28 -0.21 -5.68
C LYS A 281 4.24 0.89 -5.41
N ASP A 282 4.63 2.15 -5.48
CA ASP A 282 3.71 3.27 -5.21
C ASP A 282 2.59 3.34 -6.25
N THR A 283 2.90 3.06 -7.52
CA THR A 283 1.90 2.99 -8.60
C THR A 283 0.93 1.83 -8.38
N LEU A 284 1.43 0.67 -7.94
CA LEU A 284 0.60 -0.51 -7.63
C LEU A 284 -0.32 -0.27 -6.43
N GLU A 285 0.16 0.45 -5.41
CA GLU A 285 -0.68 0.80 -4.27
C GLU A 285 -1.76 1.85 -4.62
N ASN A 286 -1.41 2.82 -5.46
CA ASN A 286 -2.39 3.75 -6.03
C ASN A 286 -3.47 3.02 -6.85
N ILE A 287 -3.08 2.03 -7.64
CA ILE A 287 -4.02 1.14 -8.33
C ILE A 287 -4.93 0.45 -7.31
N GLY A 288 -4.39 -0.02 -6.18
CA GLY A 288 -5.17 -0.62 -5.10
C GLY A 288 -6.28 0.27 -4.56
N PHE A 289 -5.98 1.55 -4.31
CA PHE A 289 -7.00 2.51 -3.90
C PHE A 289 -8.10 2.70 -4.96
N GLY A 290 -7.71 2.76 -6.24
CA GLY A 290 -8.65 2.84 -7.36
C GLY A 290 -9.56 1.62 -7.47
N LEU A 291 -9.01 0.41 -7.33
CA LEU A 291 -9.80 -0.83 -7.37
C LEU A 291 -10.69 -1.00 -6.15
N LEU A 292 -10.21 -0.61 -4.97
CA LEU A 292 -11.00 -0.58 -3.75
C LEU A 292 -12.26 0.29 -3.91
N HIS A 293 -12.14 1.41 -4.62
CA HIS A 293 -13.30 2.24 -4.92
C HIS A 293 -14.31 1.52 -5.81
N LEU A 294 -13.88 0.90 -6.92
CA LEU A 294 -14.77 0.13 -7.81
C LEU A 294 -15.59 -0.89 -7.02
N VAL A 295 -14.89 -1.67 -6.19
CA VAL A 295 -15.50 -2.68 -5.33
C VAL A 295 -16.50 -2.07 -4.35
N LYS A 296 -16.18 -0.93 -3.71
CA LYS A 296 -17.12 -0.22 -2.82
C LYS A 296 -18.32 0.38 -3.55
N THR A 297 -18.23 0.55 -4.87
CA THR A 297 -19.32 1.07 -5.73
C THR A 297 -20.06 -0.02 -6.51
N ASN A 298 -19.93 -1.31 -6.13
CA ASN A 298 -20.54 -2.46 -6.80
C ASN A 298 -20.12 -2.63 -8.27
N GLN A 299 -18.85 -2.32 -8.58
CA GLN A 299 -18.22 -2.57 -9.88
C GLN A 299 -17.13 -3.64 -9.76
N GLU A 300 -17.38 -4.71 -9.00
CA GLU A 300 -16.39 -5.76 -8.71
C GLU A 300 -15.87 -6.42 -9.98
N GLU A 301 -16.74 -6.65 -10.97
CA GLU A 301 -16.38 -7.29 -12.24
C GLU A 301 -15.25 -6.56 -12.97
N LYS A 302 -15.30 -5.22 -12.95
CA LYS A 302 -14.30 -4.35 -13.57
C LYS A 302 -12.97 -4.44 -12.81
N ALA A 303 -13.03 -4.48 -11.47
CA ALA A 303 -11.85 -4.64 -10.64
C ALA A 303 -11.18 -6.01 -10.86
N PHE A 304 -11.97 -7.09 -10.88
CA PHE A 304 -11.48 -8.45 -11.09
C PHE A 304 -10.85 -8.62 -12.47
N SER A 305 -11.53 -8.17 -13.53
CA SER A 305 -11.01 -8.23 -14.89
C SER A 305 -9.70 -7.45 -15.06
N PHE A 306 -9.56 -6.32 -14.38
CA PHE A 306 -8.31 -5.57 -14.36
C PHE A 306 -7.19 -6.33 -13.63
N LEU A 307 -7.44 -6.86 -12.42
CA LEU A 307 -6.44 -7.63 -11.66
C LEU A 307 -5.94 -8.84 -12.45
N GLU A 308 -6.85 -9.56 -13.09
CA GLU A 308 -6.53 -10.70 -13.94
C GLU A 308 -5.59 -10.29 -15.07
N SER A 309 -5.92 -9.19 -15.76
CA SER A 309 -5.09 -8.64 -16.84
C SER A 309 -3.72 -8.22 -16.33
N LEU A 310 -3.66 -7.54 -15.18
CA LEU A 310 -2.42 -7.05 -14.58
C LEU A 310 -1.49 -8.21 -14.18
N LEU A 311 -2.01 -9.25 -13.53
CA LEU A 311 -1.24 -10.42 -13.11
C LEU A 311 -0.75 -11.23 -14.32
N ILE A 312 -1.63 -11.47 -15.30
CA ILE A 312 -1.30 -12.25 -16.50
C ILE A 312 -0.26 -11.52 -17.36
N GLN A 313 -0.37 -10.19 -17.52
CA GLN A 313 0.60 -9.41 -18.29
C GLN A 313 2.00 -9.39 -17.66
N ASN A 314 2.10 -9.53 -16.35
CA ASN A 314 3.37 -9.59 -15.63
C ASN A 314 3.93 -11.03 -15.49
N ASP A 315 3.30 -12.05 -16.09
CA ASP A 315 3.76 -13.46 -16.14
C ASP A 315 4.24 -14.04 -14.78
N GLY A 316 3.61 -13.61 -13.68
CA GLY A 316 3.95 -14.05 -12.32
C GLY A 316 5.07 -13.27 -11.62
N ASP A 317 5.69 -12.28 -12.26
CA ASP A 317 6.69 -11.39 -11.62
C ASP A 317 6.05 -10.42 -10.60
N LEU A 318 4.74 -10.22 -10.71
CA LEU A 318 3.95 -9.37 -9.82
C LEU A 318 3.17 -10.22 -8.84
N SER A 319 3.43 -10.03 -7.54
CA SER A 319 2.57 -10.58 -6.49
C SER A 319 1.29 -9.77 -6.35
N ILE A 320 0.17 -10.47 -6.17
CA ILE A 320 -1.13 -9.86 -5.86
C ILE A 320 -1.11 -9.01 -4.58
N LEU A 321 -0.17 -9.30 -3.67
CA LEU A 321 0.02 -8.55 -2.41
C LEU A 321 0.57 -7.13 -2.63
N ALA A 322 0.99 -6.78 -3.85
CA ALA A 322 1.43 -5.42 -4.18
C ALA A 322 0.27 -4.41 -4.25
N VAL A 323 -0.98 -4.88 -4.23
CA VAL A 323 -2.20 -4.06 -4.25
C VAL A 323 -2.81 -4.05 -2.84
N GLU A 324 -2.02 -3.62 -1.85
CA GLU A 324 -2.22 -3.90 -0.43
C GLU A 324 -3.56 -3.40 0.10
N SER A 325 -3.96 -2.17 -0.25
CA SER A 325 -5.25 -1.61 0.19
C SER A 325 -6.46 -2.46 -0.18
N LEU A 326 -6.50 -3.01 -1.40
CA LEU A 326 -7.59 -3.89 -1.83
C LEU A 326 -7.52 -5.24 -1.12
N ILE A 327 -6.33 -5.84 -1.01
CA ILE A 327 -6.15 -7.14 -0.34
C ILE A 327 -6.53 -7.04 1.13
N HIS A 328 -6.09 -5.99 1.81
CA HIS A 328 -6.45 -5.72 3.19
C HIS A 328 -7.97 -5.63 3.36
N TYR A 329 -8.66 -4.90 2.48
CA TYR A 329 -10.12 -4.78 2.54
C TYR A 329 -10.84 -6.12 2.31
N MET A 330 -10.46 -6.87 1.27
CA MET A 330 -11.05 -8.20 1.00
C MET A 330 -10.79 -9.20 2.12
N TYR A 331 -9.63 -9.08 2.77
CA TYR A 331 -9.25 -9.96 3.86
C TYR A 331 -9.96 -9.55 5.16
N PHE A 332 -9.74 -8.34 5.67
CA PHE A 332 -10.19 -7.97 7.02
C PHE A 332 -11.63 -7.44 7.06
N ASP A 333 -12.09 -6.76 6.02
CA ASP A 333 -13.34 -5.99 6.09
C ASP A 333 -14.50 -6.66 5.34
N ASN A 334 -14.24 -7.30 4.19
CA ASN A 334 -15.29 -7.89 3.36
C ASN A 334 -14.87 -9.20 2.68
N ARG A 335 -15.12 -10.30 3.40
CA ARG A 335 -14.78 -11.65 2.95
C ARG A 335 -15.60 -12.13 1.75
N GLN A 336 -16.78 -11.56 1.50
CA GLN A 336 -17.63 -11.98 0.39
C GLN A 336 -16.95 -11.73 -0.96
N ILE A 337 -16.29 -10.59 -1.12
CA ILE A 337 -15.55 -10.26 -2.35
C ILE A 337 -14.40 -11.25 -2.56
N LEU A 338 -13.70 -11.64 -1.49
CA LEU A 338 -12.66 -12.67 -1.57
C LEU A 338 -13.23 -14.02 -2.00
N ASN A 339 -14.40 -14.41 -1.48
CA ASN A 339 -15.09 -15.65 -1.85
C ASN A 339 -15.44 -15.66 -3.36
N GLU A 340 -15.94 -14.54 -3.87
CA GLU A 340 -16.27 -14.35 -5.28
C GLU A 340 -15.01 -14.42 -6.17
N LEU A 341 -13.94 -13.75 -5.76
CA LEU A 341 -12.66 -13.77 -6.47
C LEU A 341 -12.03 -15.16 -6.47
N ALA A 342 -12.00 -15.83 -5.31
CA ALA A 342 -11.42 -17.17 -5.17
C ALA A 342 -12.17 -18.19 -6.01
N THR A 343 -13.50 -18.15 -6.01
CA THR A 343 -14.32 -19.05 -6.83
C THR A 343 -14.03 -18.84 -8.31
N ARG A 344 -14.06 -17.58 -8.77
CA ARG A 344 -13.74 -17.20 -10.16
C ARG A 344 -12.35 -17.68 -10.57
N TRP A 345 -11.34 -17.46 -9.73
CA TRP A 345 -9.96 -17.82 -10.06
C TRP A 345 -9.73 -19.34 -10.03
N PHE A 346 -10.34 -20.09 -9.12
CA PHE A 346 -10.25 -21.55 -9.14
C PHE A 346 -10.90 -22.16 -10.39
N ILE A 347 -12.01 -21.62 -10.87
CA ILE A 347 -12.65 -22.12 -12.10
C ILE A 347 -12.02 -21.57 -13.40
N SER A 348 -11.14 -20.56 -13.30
CA SER A 348 -10.52 -19.89 -14.46
C SER A 348 -9.58 -20.77 -15.29
N LYS A 349 -9.13 -21.91 -14.74
CA LYS A 349 -8.07 -22.77 -15.34
C LYS A 349 -6.74 -22.03 -15.57
N ASN A 350 -6.46 -20.99 -14.78
CA ASN A 350 -5.21 -20.25 -14.82
C ASN A 350 -4.39 -20.46 -13.54
N ILE A 351 -3.16 -20.96 -13.67
CA ILE A 351 -2.27 -21.27 -12.55
C ILE A 351 -1.87 -20.00 -11.79
N LEU A 352 -1.57 -18.91 -12.50
CA LEU A 352 -1.15 -17.64 -11.89
C LEU A 352 -2.27 -17.07 -10.99
N LEU A 353 -3.49 -17.05 -11.50
CA LEU A 353 -4.65 -16.57 -10.73
C LEU A 353 -4.94 -17.46 -9.51
N CYS A 354 -4.91 -18.79 -9.67
CA CYS A 354 -5.11 -19.68 -8.53
C CYS A 354 -4.01 -19.52 -7.47
N SER A 355 -2.76 -19.32 -7.90
CA SER A 355 -1.63 -19.10 -6.97
C SER A 355 -1.78 -17.82 -6.17
N ALA A 356 -2.34 -16.77 -6.78
CA ALA A 356 -2.59 -15.51 -6.10
C ALA A 356 -3.62 -15.65 -4.96
N ILE A 357 -4.59 -16.59 -5.04
CA ILE A 357 -5.47 -16.88 -3.88
C ILE A 357 -4.68 -17.46 -2.72
N MET A 358 -3.72 -18.36 -2.98
CA MET A 358 -2.87 -18.92 -1.94
C MET A 358 -2.08 -17.83 -1.21
N ASP A 359 -1.54 -16.85 -1.95
CA ASP A 359 -0.85 -15.69 -1.36
C ASP A 359 -1.75 -14.87 -0.45
N ILE A 360 -2.99 -14.59 -0.86
CA ILE A 360 -3.96 -13.81 -0.06
C ILE A 360 -4.36 -14.57 1.21
N VAL A 361 -4.68 -15.87 1.09
CA VAL A 361 -5.08 -16.70 2.23
C VAL A 361 -3.93 -16.85 3.23
N GLY A 362 -2.69 -16.94 2.72
CA GLY A 362 -1.46 -17.06 3.51
C GLY A 362 -1.10 -15.84 4.36
N LEU A 363 -1.83 -14.71 4.25
CA LEU A 363 -1.65 -13.56 5.15
C LEU A 363 -2.03 -13.86 6.61
N GLY A 364 -2.84 -14.90 6.84
CA GLY A 364 -3.20 -15.35 8.18
C GLY A 364 -2.04 -16.07 8.84
N TYR A 365 -1.35 -15.40 9.77
CA TYR A 365 -0.21 -16.00 10.47
C TYR A 365 -0.60 -17.19 11.35
N GLU A 366 -1.70 -17.09 12.10
CA GLU A 366 -2.08 -18.05 13.15
C GLU A 366 -3.40 -18.78 12.86
N ASP A 367 -4.41 -18.05 12.40
CA ASP A 367 -5.74 -18.57 12.11
C ASP A 367 -6.00 -18.62 10.61
N ASP A 368 -6.36 -19.81 10.14
CA ASP A 368 -6.92 -19.98 8.81
C ASP A 368 -8.26 -19.24 8.74
N ILE A 369 -8.52 -18.60 7.61
CA ILE A 369 -9.80 -17.93 7.36
C ILE A 369 -10.83 -18.92 6.85
N VAL A 370 -12.11 -18.65 7.12
CA VAL A 370 -13.20 -19.35 6.45
C VAL A 370 -13.39 -18.73 5.06
N LEU A 371 -13.20 -19.55 4.03
CA LEU A 371 -13.44 -19.21 2.63
C LEU A 371 -14.65 -20.02 2.13
N LEU A 372 -15.59 -19.38 1.43
CA LEU A 372 -16.80 -20.03 0.89
C LEU A 372 -16.85 -19.85 -0.63
N ALA A 373 -17.40 -20.83 -1.34
CA ALA A 373 -17.58 -20.76 -2.77
C ALA A 373 -18.84 -19.97 -3.13
N ASN A 374 -18.76 -19.14 -4.18
CA ASN A 374 -19.93 -18.54 -4.81
C ASN A 374 -20.48 -19.51 -5.86
N THR A 375 -21.45 -20.36 -5.48
CA THR A 375 -22.01 -21.41 -6.34
C THR A 375 -22.66 -20.85 -7.61
N HIS A 376 -23.17 -19.62 -7.60
CA HIS A 376 -23.76 -18.99 -8.78
C HIS A 376 -22.77 -18.80 -9.94
N GLN A 377 -21.45 -18.73 -9.68
CA GLN A 377 -20.43 -18.67 -10.73
C GLN A 377 -20.12 -20.03 -11.36
N ILE A 378 -20.57 -21.12 -10.72
CA ILE A 378 -20.33 -22.51 -11.12
C ILE A 378 -21.58 -23.09 -11.81
N GLU A 379 -22.76 -22.63 -11.41
CA GLU A 379 -24.05 -23.04 -11.96
C GLU A 379 -24.08 -22.95 -13.50
N GLY A 380 -24.57 -24.02 -14.14
CA GLY A 380 -24.70 -24.08 -15.60
C GLY A 380 -23.43 -24.47 -16.37
N GLN A 381 -22.31 -24.74 -15.70
CA GLN A 381 -21.13 -25.32 -16.34
C GLN A 381 -21.32 -26.81 -16.70
N PRO A 382 -20.52 -27.36 -17.65
CA PRO A 382 -20.54 -28.79 -17.99
C PRO A 382 -20.28 -29.69 -16.77
N GLU A 383 -20.66 -30.97 -16.84
CA GLU A 383 -20.60 -31.92 -15.72
C GLU A 383 -19.26 -31.91 -14.94
N GLY A 384 -19.36 -32.03 -13.61
CA GLY A 384 -18.22 -32.04 -12.68
C GLY A 384 -17.66 -30.68 -12.22
N PRO A 385 -18.36 -29.53 -12.31
CA PRO A 385 -17.72 -28.24 -12.06
C PRO A 385 -17.48 -27.97 -10.56
N TYR A 386 -18.29 -28.57 -9.67
CA TYR A 386 -18.11 -28.45 -8.22
C TYR A 386 -16.96 -29.33 -7.75
N LEU A 387 -16.85 -30.56 -8.29
CA LEU A 387 -15.71 -31.42 -8.01
C LEU A 387 -14.40 -30.79 -8.50
N PHE A 388 -14.40 -30.17 -9.67
CA PHE A 388 -13.26 -29.44 -10.20
C PHE A 388 -12.82 -28.30 -9.26
N ALA A 389 -13.77 -27.46 -8.83
CA ALA A 389 -13.50 -26.39 -7.87
C ALA A 389 -12.96 -26.94 -6.53
N ALA A 390 -13.50 -28.07 -6.04
CA ALA A 390 -13.01 -28.71 -4.83
C ALA A 390 -11.56 -29.19 -4.97
N ARG A 391 -11.21 -29.85 -6.08
CA ARG A 391 -9.83 -30.25 -6.38
C ARG A 391 -8.90 -29.04 -6.45
N LYS A 392 -9.31 -27.95 -7.11
CA LYS A 392 -8.54 -26.71 -7.17
C LYS A 392 -8.26 -26.12 -5.78
N ALA A 393 -9.28 -26.05 -4.93
CA ALA A 393 -9.11 -25.60 -3.56
C ALA A 393 -8.12 -26.49 -2.79
N ILE A 394 -8.15 -27.82 -2.95
CA ILE A 394 -7.17 -28.73 -2.35
C ILE A 394 -5.77 -28.44 -2.88
N GLY A 395 -5.60 -28.37 -4.20
CA GLY A 395 -4.30 -28.12 -4.81
C GLY A 395 -3.62 -26.86 -4.26
N TRP A 396 -4.37 -25.77 -4.13
CA TRP A 396 -3.80 -24.46 -3.76
C TRP A 396 -3.85 -24.12 -2.27
N LEU A 397 -4.85 -24.61 -1.53
CA LEU A 397 -5.06 -24.25 -0.12
C LEU A 397 -4.72 -25.36 0.86
N PHE A 398 -4.06 -26.45 0.44
CA PHE A 398 -3.75 -27.59 1.30
C PHE A 398 -3.01 -27.22 2.61
N THR A 399 -2.18 -26.18 2.59
CA THR A 399 -1.46 -25.67 3.77
C THR A 399 -2.30 -24.80 4.70
N ASN A 400 -3.48 -24.38 4.25
CA ASN A 400 -4.50 -23.65 5.01
C ASN A 400 -5.77 -24.52 5.12
N PRO A 401 -5.69 -25.62 5.90
CA PRO A 401 -6.68 -26.68 5.88
C PRO A 401 -8.10 -26.20 6.20
N VAL A 402 -8.29 -25.20 7.07
CA VAL A 402 -9.65 -24.70 7.37
C VAL A 402 -10.22 -23.93 6.18
N SER A 403 -9.43 -23.08 5.52
CA SER A 403 -9.84 -22.36 4.31
C SER A 403 -10.17 -23.33 3.16
N CYS A 404 -9.37 -24.38 3.02
CA CYS A 404 -9.59 -25.43 2.05
C CYS A 404 -10.91 -26.18 2.31
N VAL A 405 -11.08 -26.71 3.52
CA VAL A 405 -12.27 -27.51 3.86
C VAL A 405 -13.54 -26.66 3.87
N SER A 406 -13.49 -25.41 4.35
CA SER A 406 -14.66 -24.53 4.34
C SER A 406 -15.17 -24.27 2.92
N PHE A 407 -14.24 -24.07 1.98
CA PHE A 407 -14.56 -23.83 0.58
C PHE A 407 -15.22 -25.09 -0.02
N ILE A 408 -14.63 -26.26 0.20
CA ILE A 408 -15.16 -27.53 -0.32
C ILE A 408 -16.54 -27.84 0.26
N VAL A 409 -16.72 -27.65 1.57
CA VAL A 409 -18.02 -27.92 2.22
C VAL A 409 -19.11 -27.04 1.65
N SER A 410 -18.81 -25.78 1.32
CA SER A 410 -19.78 -24.86 0.73
C SER A 410 -20.26 -25.27 -0.68
N LEU A 411 -19.53 -26.14 -1.38
CA LEU A 411 -19.92 -26.66 -2.70
C LEU A 411 -20.94 -27.80 -2.63
N ILE A 412 -21.02 -28.52 -1.50
CA ILE A 412 -21.75 -29.78 -1.38
C ILE A 412 -23.25 -29.60 -1.63
N ASP A 413 -23.85 -28.52 -1.16
CA ASP A 413 -25.30 -28.37 -1.25
C ASP A 413 -25.75 -28.24 -2.72
N ALA A 414 -25.00 -27.47 -3.50
CA ALA A 414 -25.24 -27.21 -4.92
C ALA A 414 -24.77 -28.34 -5.86
N SER A 415 -23.90 -29.24 -5.42
CA SER A 415 -23.34 -30.30 -6.27
C SER A 415 -24.37 -31.39 -6.64
N SER A 416 -24.08 -32.17 -7.69
CA SER A 416 -24.84 -33.41 -7.92
C SER A 416 -24.60 -34.44 -6.79
N LYS A 417 -25.41 -35.51 -6.74
CA LYS A 417 -25.20 -36.60 -5.78
C LYS A 417 -23.86 -37.31 -6.00
N ASP A 418 -23.50 -37.53 -7.27
CA ASP A 418 -22.24 -38.15 -7.67
C ASP A 418 -21.04 -37.29 -7.26
N GLU A 419 -21.08 -35.99 -7.55
CA GLU A 419 -20.03 -35.07 -7.09
C GLU A 419 -19.95 -34.98 -5.57
N ALA A 420 -21.08 -35.01 -4.85
CA ALA A 420 -21.08 -34.99 -3.39
C ALA A 420 -20.38 -36.24 -2.81
N GLU A 421 -20.55 -37.41 -3.43
CA GLU A 421 -19.85 -38.64 -3.05
C GLU A 421 -18.35 -38.52 -3.30
N GLN A 422 -17.94 -38.02 -4.47
CA GLN A 422 -16.53 -37.77 -4.77
C GLN A 422 -15.89 -36.69 -3.87
N ILE A 423 -16.64 -35.64 -3.51
CA ILE A 423 -16.22 -34.63 -2.54
C ILE A 423 -16.08 -35.24 -1.14
N THR A 424 -16.97 -36.17 -0.76
CA THR A 424 -16.87 -36.92 0.51
C THR A 424 -15.55 -37.67 0.60
N ASP A 425 -15.11 -38.26 -0.51
CA ASP A 425 -13.81 -38.95 -0.59
C ASP A 425 -12.65 -37.98 -0.46
N LEU A 426 -12.71 -36.81 -1.12
CA LEU A 426 -11.68 -35.76 -1.00
C LEU A 426 -11.57 -35.14 0.40
N LEU A 427 -12.70 -35.02 1.12
CA LEU A 427 -12.72 -34.59 2.51
C LEU A 427 -12.02 -35.60 3.42
N PHE A 428 -12.19 -36.89 3.15
CA PHE A 428 -11.50 -37.95 3.87
C PHE A 428 -10.00 -38.00 3.51
N ASP A 429 -9.70 -38.17 2.22
CA ASP A 429 -8.35 -38.26 1.65
C ASP A 429 -8.20 -37.24 0.50
N PRO A 430 -7.40 -36.18 0.65
CA PRO A 430 -6.27 -36.08 1.57
C PRO A 430 -6.53 -35.32 2.88
N LEU A 431 -7.66 -34.62 3.05
CA LEU A 431 -7.77 -33.58 4.09
C LEU A 431 -7.83 -34.12 5.53
N LEU A 432 -8.81 -34.96 5.87
CA LEU A 432 -8.95 -35.49 7.23
C LEU A 432 -7.81 -36.42 7.62
N ILE A 433 -7.25 -37.20 6.68
CA ILE A 433 -6.05 -37.99 6.96
C ILE A 433 -4.88 -37.08 7.29
N SER A 434 -4.67 -36.01 6.51
CA SER A 434 -3.55 -35.09 6.70
C SER A 434 -3.66 -34.24 7.97
N TYR A 435 -4.87 -33.74 8.26
CA TYR A 435 -5.14 -32.79 9.33
C TYR A 435 -6.30 -33.27 10.25
N PRO A 436 -6.14 -34.42 10.94
CA PRO A 436 -7.19 -35.02 11.76
C PRO A 436 -7.57 -34.16 12.98
N GLY A 437 -6.78 -33.14 13.33
CA GLY A 437 -7.08 -32.16 14.35
C GLY A 437 -7.93 -31.00 13.81
N LYS A 438 -7.30 -30.06 13.10
CA LYS A 438 -7.92 -28.81 12.62
C LYS A 438 -9.15 -29.05 11.76
N VAL A 439 -9.06 -29.96 10.78
CA VAL A 439 -10.18 -30.22 9.85
C VAL A 439 -11.33 -30.87 10.58
N LYS A 440 -11.07 -31.87 11.43
CA LYS A 440 -12.11 -32.52 12.24
C LYS A 440 -12.83 -31.51 13.14
N GLN A 441 -12.09 -30.70 13.89
CA GLN A 441 -12.65 -29.68 14.78
C GLN A 441 -13.53 -28.69 14.02
N TYR A 442 -13.09 -28.24 12.83
CA TYR A 442 -13.89 -27.36 12.01
C TYR A 442 -15.19 -28.04 11.54
N LEU A 443 -15.12 -29.25 10.98
CA LEU A 443 -16.30 -29.97 10.50
C LEU A 443 -17.33 -30.24 11.63
N GLU A 444 -16.86 -30.63 12.82
CA GLU A 444 -17.70 -30.81 14.00
C GLU A 444 -18.38 -29.50 14.43
N SER A 445 -17.65 -28.37 14.36
CA SER A 445 -18.17 -27.06 14.77
C SER A 445 -19.33 -26.56 13.89
N ILE A 446 -19.33 -26.91 12.60
CA ILE A 446 -20.35 -26.46 11.66
C ILE A 446 -21.50 -27.47 11.49
N LEU A 447 -21.30 -28.74 11.86
CA LEU A 447 -22.18 -29.87 11.54
C LEU A 447 -23.68 -29.58 11.76
N LEU A 448 -24.04 -29.04 12.94
CA LEU A 448 -25.43 -28.81 13.33
C LEU A 448 -26.12 -27.66 12.57
N CYS A 449 -25.35 -26.76 11.97
CA CYS A 449 -25.85 -25.58 11.28
C CYS A 449 -26.04 -25.79 9.77
N GLN A 450 -25.70 -26.97 9.25
CA GLN A 450 -25.71 -27.26 7.81
C GLN A 450 -27.00 -27.93 7.32
N SER A 451 -27.18 -27.96 6.00
CA SER A 451 -28.31 -28.67 5.36
C SER A 451 -28.24 -30.19 5.61
N PRO A 452 -29.35 -30.94 5.51
CA PRO A 452 -29.34 -32.40 5.69
C PRO A 452 -28.38 -33.14 4.75
N LYS A 453 -28.20 -32.63 3.53
CA LYS A 453 -27.29 -33.20 2.53
C LYS A 453 -25.84 -33.03 2.98
N VAL A 454 -25.46 -31.82 3.38
CA VAL A 454 -24.12 -31.53 3.91
C VAL A 454 -23.86 -32.33 5.19
N GLN A 455 -24.80 -32.37 6.12
CA GLN A 455 -24.70 -33.18 7.34
C GLN A 455 -24.42 -34.65 7.06
N SER A 456 -25.09 -35.23 6.06
CA SER A 456 -24.85 -36.61 5.65
C SER A 456 -23.42 -36.84 5.16
N VAL A 457 -22.89 -35.92 4.35
CA VAL A 457 -21.51 -35.98 3.86
C VAL A 457 -20.53 -35.86 5.03
N LEU A 458 -20.68 -34.85 5.89
CA LEU A 458 -19.79 -34.61 7.03
C LEU A 458 -19.76 -35.80 8.00
N ASN A 459 -20.93 -36.34 8.36
CA ASN A 459 -21.01 -37.52 9.22
C ASN A 459 -20.33 -38.73 8.59
N THR A 460 -20.47 -38.91 7.26
CA THR A 460 -19.82 -39.99 6.53
C THR A 460 -18.29 -39.85 6.57
N SER A 461 -17.76 -38.66 6.29
CA SER A 461 -16.32 -38.40 6.33
C SER A 461 -15.74 -38.55 7.74
N LEU A 462 -16.44 -38.07 8.77
CA LEU A 462 -16.02 -38.24 10.17
C LEU A 462 -16.06 -39.71 10.60
N ALA A 463 -17.07 -40.47 10.21
CA ALA A 463 -17.14 -41.91 10.47
C ALA A 463 -16.03 -42.69 9.77
N LYS A 464 -15.67 -42.32 8.53
CA LYS A 464 -14.51 -42.87 7.81
C LYS A 464 -13.21 -42.60 8.57
N LEU A 465 -13.02 -41.38 9.09
CA LEU A 465 -11.85 -41.03 9.90
C LEU A 465 -11.76 -41.84 11.20
N GLU A 466 -12.87 -42.01 11.92
CA GLU A 466 -12.89 -42.84 13.12
C GLU A 466 -12.57 -44.31 12.82
N SER A 467 -13.15 -44.87 11.76
CA SER A 467 -12.83 -46.23 11.30
C SER A 467 -11.34 -46.36 10.99
N TYR A 468 -10.78 -45.40 10.23
CA TYR A 468 -9.36 -45.36 9.92
C TYR A 468 -8.47 -45.36 11.17
N HIS A 469 -8.81 -44.56 12.19
CA HIS A 469 -8.06 -44.55 13.45
C HIS A 469 -8.21 -45.85 14.27
N VAL A 470 -9.38 -46.49 14.23
CA VAL A 470 -9.58 -47.81 14.83
C VAL A 470 -8.69 -48.85 14.15
N ASP A 471 -8.67 -48.87 12.83
CA ASP A 471 -7.88 -49.81 12.04
C ASP A 471 -6.37 -49.59 12.21
N LEU A 472 -5.91 -48.33 12.26
CA LEU A 472 -4.52 -48.00 12.59
C LEU A 472 -4.11 -48.49 13.98
N LYS A 473 -4.97 -48.31 15.00
CA LYS A 473 -4.70 -48.82 16.35
C LYS A 473 -4.66 -50.34 16.39
N ALA A 474 -5.52 -51.00 15.62
CA ALA A 474 -5.50 -52.46 15.49
C ALA A 474 -4.20 -52.94 14.85
N ALA A 475 -3.73 -52.27 13.78
CA ALA A 475 -2.46 -52.57 13.13
C ALA A 475 -1.25 -52.37 14.06
N TRP A 476 -1.29 -51.38 14.95
CA TRP A 476 -0.24 -51.13 15.95
C TRP A 476 -0.04 -52.30 16.93
N ASN A 477 -1.07 -53.14 17.11
CA ASN A 477 -0.99 -54.33 17.96
C ASN A 477 -0.36 -55.54 17.24
N ILE A 478 0.06 -55.40 15.98
CA ILE A 478 0.75 -56.45 15.21
C ILE A 478 2.27 -56.17 15.29
N PRO A 479 3.03 -56.93 16.09
CA PRO A 479 4.45 -56.66 16.33
C PRO A 479 5.30 -56.65 15.05
N ASP A 480 4.93 -57.49 14.07
CA ASP A 480 5.64 -57.62 12.79
C ASP A 480 5.57 -56.36 11.91
N LEU A 481 4.57 -55.50 12.13
CA LEU A 481 4.41 -54.23 11.41
C LEU A 481 5.10 -53.06 12.11
N LEU A 482 5.64 -53.26 13.32
CA LEU A 482 6.26 -52.18 14.08
C LEU A 482 7.71 -51.95 13.64
N PRO A 483 8.11 -50.68 13.44
CA PRO A 483 9.53 -50.37 13.25
C PRO A 483 10.33 -50.73 14.49
N SER A 484 11.56 -51.20 14.27
CA SER A 484 12.50 -51.49 15.35
C SER A 484 12.72 -50.26 16.24
N GLN A 485 13.14 -50.47 17.49
CA GLN A 485 13.46 -49.36 18.39
C GLN A 485 14.53 -48.42 17.79
N ALA A 486 15.56 -48.98 17.15
CA ALA A 486 16.59 -48.20 16.49
C ALA A 486 16.05 -47.29 15.38
N GLN A 487 15.09 -47.78 14.58
CA GLN A 487 14.42 -46.98 13.54
C GLN A 487 13.57 -45.87 14.16
N ARG A 488 12.82 -46.16 15.24
CA ARG A 488 12.02 -45.15 15.96
C ARG A 488 12.90 -44.04 16.55
N GLU A 489 14.00 -44.41 17.22
CA GLU A 489 14.96 -43.44 17.75
C GLU A 489 15.62 -42.61 16.64
N THR A 490 15.97 -43.24 15.52
CA THR A 490 16.54 -42.54 14.36
C THR A 490 15.56 -41.55 13.77
N HIS A 491 14.30 -41.93 13.61
CA HIS A 491 13.24 -41.05 13.12
C HIS A 491 12.99 -39.87 14.08
N LEU A 492 12.91 -40.11 15.40
CA LEU A 492 12.76 -39.04 16.38
C LEU A 492 13.94 -38.05 16.35
N ARG A 493 15.17 -38.54 16.19
CA ARG A 493 16.35 -37.67 16.04
C ARG A 493 16.29 -36.84 14.76
N LEU A 494 15.87 -37.44 13.64
CA LEU A 494 15.68 -36.73 12.38
C LEU A 494 14.64 -35.62 12.51
N MET A 495 13.46 -35.93 13.06
CA MET A 495 12.39 -34.95 13.28
C MET A 495 12.85 -33.81 14.19
N ASN A 496 13.48 -34.13 15.34
CA ASN A 496 13.99 -33.12 16.26
C ASN A 496 15.01 -32.19 15.58
N ARG A 497 15.89 -32.75 14.73
CA ARG A 497 16.86 -31.97 13.97
C ARG A 497 16.16 -31.04 12.98
N GLN A 498 15.22 -31.55 12.20
CA GLN A 498 14.46 -30.73 11.23
C GLN A 498 13.72 -29.58 11.92
N PHE A 499 13.01 -29.85 13.02
CA PHE A 499 12.36 -28.79 13.80
C PHE A 499 13.34 -27.76 14.36
N THR A 500 14.51 -28.21 14.84
CA THR A 500 15.55 -27.30 15.34
C THR A 500 16.09 -26.42 14.22
N ASP A 501 16.35 -26.99 13.04
CA ASP A 501 16.85 -26.26 11.87
C ASP A 501 15.80 -25.25 11.37
N SER A 502 14.52 -25.65 11.25
CA SER A 502 13.42 -24.75 10.90
C SER A 502 13.22 -23.63 11.92
N PHE A 503 13.29 -23.95 13.22
CA PHE A 503 13.18 -22.94 14.28
C PHE A 503 14.34 -21.93 14.21
N ASN A 504 15.57 -22.41 14.00
CA ASN A 504 16.73 -21.56 13.84
C ASN A 504 16.60 -20.62 12.63
N GLU A 505 16.08 -21.13 11.51
CA GLU A 505 15.84 -20.32 10.30
C GLU A 505 14.78 -19.25 10.55
N ALA A 506 13.63 -19.63 11.12
CA ALA A 506 12.56 -18.70 11.48
C ALA A 506 13.02 -17.64 12.48
N GLN A 507 13.96 -17.99 13.36
CA GLN A 507 14.50 -17.04 14.32
C GLN A 507 15.33 -15.94 13.65
N LYS A 508 15.94 -16.17 12.48
CA LYS A 508 16.81 -15.16 11.82
C LYS A 508 16.06 -13.88 11.45
N SER A 509 14.77 -13.98 11.12
CA SER A 509 13.90 -12.85 10.81
C SER A 509 13.18 -12.25 12.03
N SER A 510 13.39 -12.80 13.23
CA SER A 510 12.68 -12.36 14.44
C SER A 510 13.27 -11.08 15.04
N ILE A 511 12.41 -10.07 15.25
CA ILE A 511 12.75 -8.84 15.98
C ILE A 511 13.25 -9.14 17.40
N VAL A 512 12.79 -10.24 18.02
CA VAL A 512 13.22 -10.64 19.36
C VAL A 512 14.74 -10.84 19.43
N ASN A 513 15.38 -11.29 18.35
CA ASN A 513 16.84 -11.43 18.30
C ASN A 513 17.58 -10.09 18.25
N LEU A 514 16.93 -9.00 17.82
CA LEU A 514 17.52 -7.67 17.79
C LEU A 514 17.51 -7.01 19.18
N ILE A 515 16.56 -7.38 20.04
CA ILE A 515 16.32 -6.72 21.33
C ILE A 515 16.70 -7.57 22.55
N CYS A 516 16.88 -8.89 22.40
CA CYS A 516 17.16 -9.81 23.50
C CYS A 516 18.47 -10.58 23.32
N SER A 517 19.27 -10.69 24.39
CA SER A 517 20.48 -11.54 24.44
C SER A 517 20.12 -13.03 24.62
N LYS A 518 20.76 -13.91 23.86
CA LYS A 518 20.57 -15.37 23.96
C LYS A 518 21.57 -16.02 24.91
N SER A 519 21.12 -16.98 25.70
CA SER A 519 21.99 -17.88 26.47
C SER A 519 21.46 -19.31 26.39
N VAL A 520 22.37 -20.27 26.21
CA VAL A 520 22.02 -21.70 26.21
C VAL A 520 22.10 -22.20 27.64
N LEU A 521 20.96 -22.63 28.19
CA LEU A 521 20.89 -23.24 29.51
C LEU A 521 20.89 -24.75 29.37
N LEU A 522 21.91 -25.41 29.94
CA LEU A 522 21.95 -26.88 30.00
C LEU A 522 20.95 -27.42 31.05
N TYR A 523 20.79 -26.70 32.17
CA TYR A 523 19.90 -27.06 33.27
C TYR A 523 19.39 -25.80 33.99
N GLY A 524 18.19 -25.85 34.57
CA GLY A 524 17.64 -24.80 35.43
C GLY A 524 16.25 -24.32 35.03
N ARG A 525 15.47 -23.84 36.01
CA ARG A 525 14.10 -23.31 35.82
C ARG A 525 13.96 -21.84 36.25
N LYS A 526 15.07 -21.20 36.66
CA LYS A 526 15.10 -19.85 37.20
C LYS A 526 16.37 -19.14 36.76
N SER A 527 16.30 -17.83 36.52
CA SER A 527 17.47 -16.96 36.46
C SER A 527 17.65 -16.22 37.79
N ILE A 528 18.89 -15.91 38.14
CA ILE A 528 19.24 -15.19 39.36
C ILE A 528 19.94 -13.90 38.96
N ASN A 529 19.40 -12.76 39.38
CA ASN A 529 19.99 -11.44 39.21
C ASN A 529 20.23 -10.78 40.57
N TYR A 530 21.30 -10.01 40.70
CA TYR A 530 21.61 -9.23 41.89
C TYR A 530 21.36 -7.74 41.62
N VAL A 531 20.47 -7.12 42.38
CA VAL A 531 20.16 -5.68 42.26
C VAL A 531 20.94 -4.92 43.33
N HIS A 532 21.70 -3.91 42.90
CA HIS A 532 22.48 -3.04 43.77
C HIS A 532 21.71 -1.76 44.06
N TYR A 533 21.28 -1.57 45.30
CA TYR A 533 20.65 -0.32 45.74
C TYR A 533 21.70 0.72 46.18
N PRO A 534 21.40 2.03 46.12
CA PRO A 534 22.32 3.11 46.49
C PRO A 534 22.92 3.00 47.91
N ASN A 535 22.27 2.22 48.77
CA ASN A 535 22.55 1.98 50.19
C ASN A 535 23.43 0.73 50.44
N ALA A 536 24.10 0.20 49.40
CA ALA A 536 25.03 -0.93 49.46
C ALA A 536 24.43 -2.30 49.84
N GLN A 537 23.11 -2.42 49.96
CA GLN A 537 22.45 -3.72 50.08
C GLN A 537 22.30 -4.38 48.70
N ILE A 538 22.84 -5.60 48.59
CA ILE A 538 22.68 -6.47 47.42
C ILE A 538 21.47 -7.35 47.67
N GLN A 539 20.44 -7.25 46.83
CA GLN A 539 19.27 -8.12 46.91
C GLN A 539 19.29 -9.14 45.78
N ARG A 540 19.22 -10.43 46.15
CA ARG A 540 19.05 -11.53 45.19
C ARG A 540 17.60 -11.55 44.70
N MET A 541 17.43 -11.50 43.39
CA MET A 541 16.15 -11.65 42.70
C MET A 541 16.17 -12.96 41.90
N GLU A 542 15.18 -13.82 42.14
CA GLU A 542 14.96 -15.02 41.34
C GLU A 542 13.79 -14.80 40.42
N VAL A 543 13.99 -15.01 39.11
CA VAL A 543 12.92 -14.93 38.12
C VAL A 543 12.72 -16.33 37.54
N PRO A 544 11.54 -16.95 37.68
CA PRO A 544 11.24 -18.22 37.03
C PRO A 544 11.27 -18.06 35.51
N LEU A 545 11.82 -19.06 34.82
CA LEU A 545 11.81 -19.10 33.36
C LEU A 545 10.41 -19.50 32.89
N HIS A 546 9.86 -18.70 31.99
CA HIS A 546 8.60 -19.00 31.32
C HIS A 546 8.87 -19.45 29.89
N SER A 547 8.18 -20.51 29.47
CA SER A 547 8.19 -20.97 28.09
C SER A 547 7.05 -20.34 27.33
N PHE A 548 7.36 -19.74 26.18
CA PHE A 548 6.37 -19.43 25.16
C PHE A 548 6.57 -20.44 24.04
N GLY A 549 5.49 -21.10 23.64
CA GLY A 549 5.51 -22.11 22.60
C GLY A 549 4.24 -22.03 21.79
N HIS A 550 4.36 -22.36 20.51
CA HIS A 550 3.24 -22.49 19.60
C HIS A 550 3.24 -23.91 19.03
N SER A 551 2.06 -24.49 18.83
CA SER A 551 1.90 -25.80 18.19
C SER A 551 1.25 -25.61 16.83
N ILE A 552 1.81 -26.26 15.81
CA ILE A 552 1.22 -26.31 14.47
C ILE A 552 0.92 -27.75 14.12
N GLU A 553 -0.19 -27.99 13.43
CA GLU A 553 -0.48 -29.30 12.86
C GLU A 553 0.23 -29.42 11.51
N TYR A 554 1.02 -30.47 11.33
CA TYR A 554 1.73 -30.75 10.09
C TYR A 554 1.02 -31.89 9.35
N PRO A 555 0.86 -31.82 8.01
CA PRO A 555 0.11 -32.81 7.25
C PRO A 555 0.72 -34.22 7.41
N SER A 556 -0.07 -35.17 7.92
CA SER A 556 0.39 -36.54 8.18
C SER A 556 0.81 -37.28 6.90
N LEU A 557 0.13 -37.02 5.77
CA LEU A 557 0.43 -37.63 4.48
C LEU A 557 1.81 -37.24 3.95
N ASN A 558 2.39 -36.10 4.35
CA ASN A 558 3.79 -35.78 4.03
C ASN A 558 4.78 -36.78 4.66
N ASN A 559 4.37 -37.53 5.70
CA ASN A 559 5.18 -38.58 6.31
C ASN A 559 4.79 -39.99 5.82
N ILE A 560 3.52 -40.19 5.45
CA ILE A 560 2.99 -41.51 5.07
C ILE A 560 3.20 -41.79 3.57
N ASP A 561 2.82 -40.84 2.71
CA ASP A 561 2.95 -40.92 1.26
C ASP A 561 3.28 -39.53 0.66
N PRO A 562 4.51 -39.03 0.88
CA PRO A 562 4.91 -37.70 0.41
C PRO A 562 4.82 -37.57 -1.11
N HIS A 563 5.16 -38.62 -1.85
CA HIS A 563 5.17 -38.59 -3.32
C HIS A 563 3.77 -38.64 -3.91
N GLY A 564 2.88 -39.48 -3.37
CA GLY A 564 1.49 -39.53 -3.81
C GLY A 564 0.74 -38.25 -3.50
N LEU A 565 0.93 -37.69 -2.29
CA LEU A 565 0.36 -36.39 -1.93
C LEU A 565 0.88 -35.28 -2.85
N GLU A 566 2.20 -35.17 -3.04
CA GLU A 566 2.76 -34.13 -3.90
C GLU A 566 2.28 -34.25 -5.35
N TYR A 567 2.23 -35.47 -5.88
CA TYR A 567 1.68 -35.73 -7.20
C TYR A 567 0.21 -35.31 -7.30
N MET A 568 -0.62 -35.70 -6.33
CA MET A 568 -2.05 -35.33 -6.28
C MET A 568 -2.23 -33.81 -6.27
N LEU A 569 -1.52 -33.09 -5.40
CA LEU A 569 -1.60 -31.63 -5.31
C LEU A 569 -1.18 -30.96 -6.63
N ARG A 570 -0.12 -31.45 -7.28
CA ARG A 570 0.32 -30.92 -8.58
C ARG A 570 -0.70 -31.19 -9.68
N VAL A 571 -1.29 -32.38 -9.73
CA VAL A 571 -2.36 -32.73 -10.68
C VAL A 571 -3.55 -31.80 -10.50
N PHE A 572 -4.02 -31.61 -9.27
CA PHE A 572 -5.14 -30.69 -8.99
C PHE A 572 -4.82 -29.24 -9.38
N ARG A 573 -3.60 -28.75 -9.09
CA ARG A 573 -3.17 -27.41 -9.53
C ARG A 573 -3.18 -27.25 -11.04
N ALA A 574 -2.71 -28.24 -11.79
CA ALA A 574 -2.61 -28.20 -13.25
C ALA A 574 -3.91 -28.62 -13.98
N GLU A 575 -4.89 -29.20 -13.30
CA GLU A 575 -6.13 -29.73 -13.90
C GLU A 575 -6.82 -28.69 -14.80
N GLY A 576 -6.99 -28.99 -16.09
CA GLY A 576 -7.65 -28.10 -17.04
C GLY A 576 -6.87 -26.85 -17.45
N CYS A 577 -5.68 -26.60 -16.88
CA CYS A 577 -4.78 -25.53 -17.30
C CYS A 577 -4.06 -25.89 -18.60
N LYS A 578 -3.74 -24.90 -19.43
CA LYS A 578 -2.95 -25.07 -20.66
C LYS A 578 -1.55 -24.53 -20.49
#